data_AF-A0A4Q3VNT6-F1
#
_entry.id   AF-A0A4Q3VNT6-F1
#
_cell.length_a   1.000
_cell.length_b   1.000
_cell.length_c   1.000
_cell.angle_alpha   90.00
_cell.angle_beta   90.00
_cell.angle_gamma   90.00
#
_symmetry.space_group_name_H-M   'P 1'
#
loop_
_entity.id
_entity.type
_entity.pdbx_description
1 polymer ?
#
loop_
_entity_poly.entity_id
_entity_poly.type
_entity_poly.pdbx_seq_one_letter_code
_entity_poly.pdbx_strand_id
1 'polypeptide(L)' 'ISGHEHLPIVALTAGALRDEKEACLEAGMNAFLSKPFRPRDLTETLRRVSNN' A
#
# COMPACT_ATOMS: atom_id res chain seq x y z
N ILE A 1 -12.99 20.44 -3.10
CA ILE A 1 -13.11 19.34 -2.13
C ILE A 1 -11.69 18.84 -1.91
N SER A 2 -11.06 19.19 -0.80
CA SER A 2 -9.59 19.13 -0.62
C SER A 2 -9.19 18.22 0.55
N GLY A 3 -9.91 17.11 0.76
CA GLY A 3 -9.79 16.27 1.97
C GLY A 3 -8.99 14.98 1.80
N HIS A 4 -8.46 14.67 0.61
CA HIS A 4 -7.84 13.37 0.32
C HIS A 4 -6.33 13.43 0.08
N GLU A 5 -5.72 14.61 0.15
CA GLU A 5 -4.28 14.80 -0.13
C GLU A 5 -3.37 14.01 0.81
N HIS A 6 -3.88 13.67 2.00
CA HIS A 6 -3.18 12.85 3.00
C HIS A 6 -3.82 11.49 3.24
N LEU A 7 -4.83 11.09 2.45
CA LEU A 7 -5.45 9.78 2.62
C LEU A 7 -4.47 8.69 2.13
N PRO A 8 -4.01 7.76 2.99
CA PRO A 8 -3.01 6.79 2.55
C PRO A 8 -3.55 5.80 1.53
N ILE A 9 -2.75 5.51 0.50
CA ILE A 9 -3.06 4.56 -0.57
C ILE A 9 -2.15 3.35 -0.45
N VAL A 10 -2.75 2.15 -0.43
CA VAL A 10 -2.04 0.87 -0.39
C VAL A 10 -2.32 0.10 -1.68
N ALA A 11 -1.29 -0.22 -2.45
CA ALA A 11 -1.38 -1.11 -3.59
C ALA A 11 -1.62 -2.56 -3.12
N LEU A 12 -2.69 -3.20 -3.60
CA LEU A 12 -2.97 -4.61 -3.36
C LEU A 12 -3.01 -5.39 -4.67
N THR A 13 -2.01 -6.23 -4.91
CA THR A 13 -1.81 -6.88 -6.22
C THR A 13 -1.98 -8.40 -6.15
N ALA A 14 -2.20 -9.04 -7.30
CA ALA A 14 -2.18 -10.50 -7.42
C ALA A 14 -0.78 -11.09 -7.69
N GLY A 15 0.17 -10.25 -8.13
CA GLY A 15 1.57 -10.61 -8.40
C GLY A 15 2.53 -9.79 -7.53
N ALA A 16 3.72 -10.33 -7.26
CA ALA A 16 4.78 -9.63 -6.53
C ALA A 16 5.96 -9.34 -7.47
N LEU A 17 5.68 -8.77 -8.65
CA LEU A 17 6.78 -8.33 -9.51
C LEU A 17 7.41 -7.10 -8.84
N ARG A 18 8.74 -7.14 -8.68
CA ARG A 18 9.50 -6.06 -8.05
C ARG A 18 9.19 -4.70 -8.69
N ASP A 19 9.04 -4.71 -10.01
CA ASP A 19 8.74 -3.54 -10.83
C ASP A 19 7.38 -2.91 -10.48
N GLU A 20 6.36 -3.71 -10.12
CA GLU A 20 5.04 -3.20 -9.72
C GLU A 20 5.14 -2.45 -8.38
N LYS A 21 5.92 -2.98 -7.44
CA LYS A 21 6.13 -2.34 -6.15
C LYS A 21 6.85 -1.01 -6.31
N GLU A 22 7.92 -0.97 -7.09
CA GLU A 22 8.71 0.24 -7.33
C GLU A 22 7.84 1.30 -8.03
N ALA A 23 7.12 0.94 -9.10
CA ALA A 23 6.24 1.84 -9.83
C ALA A 23 5.11 2.43 -8.97
N CYS A 24 4.49 1.63 -8.09
CA CYS A 24 3.43 2.12 -7.20
C CYS A 24 3.97 3.14 -6.18
N LEU A 25 5.17 2.92 -5.64
CA LEU A 25 5.77 3.84 -4.67
C LEU A 25 6.22 5.15 -5.34
N GLU A 26 6.80 5.07 -6.55
CA GLU A 26 7.15 6.27 -7.35
C GLU A 26 5.93 7.10 -7.73
N ALA A 27 4.78 6.46 -7.96
CA ALA A 27 3.51 7.13 -8.21
C ALA A 27 2.90 7.80 -6.96
N GLY A 28 3.54 7.69 -5.79
CA GLY A 28 3.12 8.36 -4.55
C GLY A 28 2.23 7.50 -3.63
N MET A 29 2.11 6.19 -3.87
CA MET A 29 1.42 5.31 -2.93
C MET A 29 2.26 5.08 -1.66
N ASN A 30 1.59 4.84 -0.53
CA ASN A 30 2.24 4.75 0.78
C ASN A 30 2.70 3.32 1.11
N ALA A 31 2.12 2.31 0.46
CA ALA A 31 2.39 0.91 0.75
C ALA A 31 2.03 -0.02 -0.40
N PHE A 32 2.57 -1.24 -0.34
CA PHE A 32 2.33 -2.33 -1.26
C PHE A 32 2.11 -3.63 -0.48
N LEU A 33 1.16 -4.45 -0.92
CA LEU A 33 0.82 -5.77 -0.37
C LEU A 33 0.44 -6.73 -1.50
N SER A 34 1.13 -7.85 -1.65
CA SER A 34 0.84 -8.85 -2.69
C SER A 34 -0.01 -10.01 -2.17
N LYS A 35 -0.89 -10.57 -3.00
CA LYS A 35 -1.59 -11.84 -2.72
C LYS A 35 -0.69 -13.06 -3.02
N PRO A 36 -0.91 -14.19 -2.33
CA PRO A 36 -1.72 -14.30 -1.12
C PRO A 36 -1.03 -13.63 0.07
N PHE A 37 -1.80 -12.93 0.91
CA PHE A 37 -1.33 -12.35 2.16
C PHE A 37 -2.12 -12.92 3.34
N ARG A 38 -1.52 -12.88 4.53
CA ARG A 38 -2.17 -13.24 5.78
C ARG A 38 -2.90 -12.03 6.36
N PRO A 39 -3.98 -12.22 7.15
CA PRO A 39 -4.66 -11.10 7.83
C PRO A 39 -3.73 -10.21 8.67
N ARG A 40 -2.67 -10.79 9.24
CA ARG A 40 -1.62 -10.06 9.97
C ARG A 40 -0.89 -9.06 9.07
N ASP A 41 -0.50 -9.47 7.86
CA ASP A 41 0.23 -8.64 6.90
C ASP A 41 -0.59 -7.39 6.51
N LEU A 42 -1.90 -7.57 6.32
CA LEU A 42 -2.83 -6.46 6.09
C LEU A 42 -2.91 -5.54 7.32
N THR A 43 -3.08 -6.11 8.51
CA THR A 43 -3.22 -5.33 9.75
C THR A 43 -1.96 -4.49 10.02
N GLU A 44 -0.78 -5.07 9.82
CA GLU A 44 0.51 -4.38 9.96
C GLU A 44 0.67 -3.28 8.91
N THR A 45 0.27 -3.54 7.67
CA THR A 45 0.30 -2.54 6.58
C THR A 45 -0.61 -1.36 6.90
N LEU A 46 -1.85 -1.62 7.34
CA LEU A 46 -2.81 -0.58 7.73
C LEU A 46 -2.28 0.24 8.91
N ARG A 47 -1.79 -0.41 9.97
CA ARG A 47 -1.18 0.29 11.12
C ARG A 47 -0.01 1.19 10.70
N ARG A 48 0.84 0.72 9.78
CA ARG A 48 1.96 1.51 9.27
C ARG A 48 1.50 2.79 8.59
N VAL A 49 0.45 2.74 7.78
CA VAL A 49 0.00 3.90 7.00
C VAL A 49 -0.96 4.80 7.76
N SER A 50 -1.62 4.32 8.81
CA SER A 50 -2.54 5.11 9.66
C SER A 50 -1.85 5.94 10.75
N ASN A 51 -0.60 5.63 11.10
CA ASN A 51 0.14 6.29 12.18
C ASN A 51 1.12 7.37 11.69
N ASN A 52 0.88 7.92 10.50
CA ASN A 52 1.71 8.95 9.86
C ASN A 52 0.90 10.24 9.69
#